data_AF-A0A2D4PFB6-F1
#
_entry.id   AF-A0A2D4PFB6-F1
#
_cell.length_a   1.000
_cell.length_b   1.000
_cell.length_c   1.000
_cell.angle_alpha   90.00
_cell.angle_beta   90.00
_cell.angle_gamma   90.00
#
_symmetry.space_group_name_H-M   'P 1'
#
loop_
_entity.id
_entity.type
_entity.pdbx_description
1 polymer ?
#
loop_
_entity_poly.entity_id
_entity_poly.type
_entity_poly.pdbx_seq_one_letter_code
_entity_poly.pdbx_strand_id
1 'polypeptide(L)'
;MAGDLYNPDHFNYGTEAWKAYENGCLTEDLIEEQKKVNKADLVIFQFPLYWFSMPAILKGWMDRVLVQGFAHDFPKCFDSGLLKHGILHFCGFSVLSPQICFASEYVTEEKRKEMLISWVKRLQTIWEEKPIQCVPEWYFGDI
;
A
#
# COMPACT_ATOMS: atom_id res chain seq x y z
N MET A 1 -1.21 -1.18 21.51
CA MET A 1 -1.56 -2.61 21.52
C MET A 1 -2.58 -2.81 22.62
N ALA A 2 -3.52 -3.74 22.46
CA ALA A 2 -4.55 -3.96 23.47
C ALA A 2 -4.08 -4.88 24.62
N GLY A 3 -2.96 -5.60 24.43
CA GLY A 3 -2.32 -6.46 25.42
C GLY A 3 -0.92 -5.99 25.84
N ASP A 4 -0.28 -6.78 26.71
CA ASP A 4 1.07 -6.54 27.22
C ASP A 4 2.14 -6.68 26.14
N LEU A 5 3.28 -6.01 26.35
CA LEU A 5 4.46 -6.14 25.49
C LEU A 5 5.05 -7.56 25.61
N TYR A 6 5.49 -8.12 24.49
CA TYR A 6 6.21 -9.39 24.47
C TYR A 6 7.56 -9.28 25.18
N ASN A 7 8.30 -8.19 24.99
CA ASN A 7 9.52 -7.87 25.71
C ASN A 7 9.53 -6.42 26.20
N PRO A 8 9.09 -6.17 27.45
CA PRO A 8 9.02 -4.81 28.00
C PRO A 8 10.40 -4.18 28.23
N ASP A 9 11.45 -4.98 28.44
CA ASP A 9 12.81 -4.48 28.70
C ASP A 9 13.51 -3.98 27.42
N HIS A 10 13.07 -4.45 26.24
CA HIS A 10 13.63 -4.04 24.95
C HIS A 10 12.54 -3.96 23.87
N PHE A 11 11.90 -2.80 23.78
CA PHE A 11 10.83 -2.55 22.82
C PHE A 11 11.35 -2.48 21.37
N ASN A 12 10.90 -3.42 20.54
CA ASN A 12 11.10 -3.41 19.09
C ASN A 12 9.75 -3.47 18.38
N TYR A 13 9.37 -2.39 17.69
CA TYR A 13 8.04 -2.30 17.07
C TYR A 13 7.73 -3.44 16.09
N GLY A 14 8.71 -3.86 15.28
CA GLY A 14 8.51 -4.93 14.30
C GLY A 14 8.19 -6.27 14.96
N THR A 15 9.00 -6.66 15.94
CA THR A 15 8.80 -7.91 16.70
C THR A 15 7.52 -7.88 17.54
N GLU A 16 7.26 -6.76 18.22
CA GLU A 16 6.08 -6.58 19.07
C GLU A 16 4.78 -6.61 18.25
N ALA A 17 4.74 -5.90 17.12
CA ALA A 17 3.57 -5.88 16.25
C ALA A 17 3.31 -7.25 15.62
N TRP A 18 4.36 -7.98 15.21
CA TRP A 18 4.24 -9.35 14.71
C TRP A 18 3.69 -10.29 15.78
N LYS A 19 4.23 -10.26 17.01
CA LYS A 19 3.71 -11.07 18.12
C LYS A 19 2.29 -10.69 18.51
N ALA A 20 1.95 -9.41 18.47
CA ALA A 20 0.57 -8.97 18.70
C ALA A 20 -0.39 -9.42 17.60
N TYR A 21 0.06 -9.52 16.34
CA TYR A 21 -0.74 -10.11 15.27
C TYR A 21 -0.94 -11.61 15.49
N GLU A 22 0.12 -12.38 15.79
CA GLU A 22 0.03 -13.82 16.08
C GLU A 22 -0.91 -14.12 17.26
N ASN A 23 -0.89 -13.29 18.29
CA ASN A 23 -1.71 -13.44 19.49
C ASN A 23 -3.09 -12.78 19.40
N GLY A 24 -3.40 -12.07 18.30
CA GLY A 24 -4.67 -11.34 18.15
C GLY A 24 -4.85 -10.15 19.09
N CYS A 25 -3.75 -9.55 19.58
CA CYS A 25 -3.73 -8.42 20.52
C CYS A 25 -3.51 -7.04 19.87
N LEU A 26 -3.68 -6.96 18.55
CA LEU A 26 -3.69 -5.67 17.84
C LEU A 26 -4.86 -4.80 18.29
N THR A 27 -4.74 -3.50 18.10
CA THR A 27 -5.82 -2.56 18.42
C THR A 27 -6.97 -2.72 17.42
N GLU A 28 -8.23 -2.50 17.86
CA GLU A 28 -9.41 -2.78 17.03
C GLU A 28 -9.41 -1.98 15.72
N ASP A 29 -8.92 -0.74 15.73
CA ASP A 29 -8.77 0.08 14.53
C ASP A 29 -7.92 -0.63 13.47
N LEU A 30 -6.80 -1.25 13.84
CA LEU A 30 -5.95 -1.98 12.91
C LEU A 30 -6.61 -3.27 12.42
N ILE A 31 -7.30 -3.98 13.31
CA ILE A 31 -8.00 -5.21 12.95
C ILE A 31 -9.11 -4.90 11.93
N GLU A 32 -9.86 -3.82 12.12
CA GLU A 32 -10.88 -3.38 11.15
C GLU A 32 -10.29 -3.03 9.78
N GLU A 33 -9.16 -2.33 9.75
CA GLU A 33 -8.49 -2.00 8.49
C GLU A 33 -7.95 -3.27 7.80
N GLN A 34 -7.34 -4.19 8.54
CA GLN A 34 -6.89 -5.48 7.99
C GLN A 34 -8.06 -6.32 7.45
N LYS A 35 -9.22 -6.31 8.13
CA LYS A 35 -10.44 -6.95 7.64
C LYS A 35 -10.93 -6.34 6.33
N LYS A 36 -10.82 -5.02 6.14
CA LYS A 36 -11.19 -4.35 4.88
C LYS A 36 -10.25 -4.76 3.76
N VAL A 37 -8.93 -4.77 4.01
CA VAL A 37 -7.92 -5.19 3.02
C VAL A 37 -8.13 -6.64 2.61
N ASN A 38 -8.37 -7.55 3.56
CA ASN A 38 -8.61 -8.97 3.26
C ASN A 38 -9.86 -9.24 2.42
N LYS A 39 -10.87 -8.39 2.54
CA LYS A 39 -12.12 -8.51 1.76
C LYS A 39 -12.04 -7.87 0.39
N ALA A 40 -11.00 -7.09 0.12
CA ALA A 40 -10.88 -6.29 -1.09
C ALA A 40 -10.05 -7.03 -2.15
N ASP A 41 -10.64 -7.25 -3.31
CA ASP A 41 -9.91 -7.73 -4.49
C ASP A 41 -9.10 -6.59 -5.16
N LEU A 42 -9.49 -5.34 -4.92
CA LEU A 42 -8.83 -4.12 -5.40
C LEU A 42 -8.80 -3.06 -4.30
N VAL A 43 -7.61 -2.50 -4.05
CA VAL A 43 -7.40 -1.41 -3.10
C VAL A 43 -6.94 -0.16 -3.85
N ILE A 44 -7.70 0.93 -3.75
CA ILE A 44 -7.38 2.21 -4.40
C ILE A 44 -6.90 3.20 -3.34
N PHE A 45 -5.69 3.72 -3.51
CA PHE A 45 -5.14 4.78 -2.68
C PHE A 45 -5.26 6.13 -3.38
N GLN A 46 -6.18 6.96 -2.91
CA GLN A 46 -6.38 8.34 -3.40
C GLN A 46 -5.72 9.32 -2.44
N PHE A 47 -4.71 10.08 -2.91
CA PHE A 47 -4.03 11.08 -2.09
C PHE A 47 -3.39 12.18 -2.94
N PRO A 48 -3.21 13.40 -2.40
CA PRO A 48 -2.36 14.42 -3.00
C PRO A 48 -0.88 14.06 -2.79
N LEU A 49 -0.06 14.28 -3.81
CA LEU A 49 1.38 14.04 -3.73
C LEU A 49 2.04 15.11 -2.85
N TYR A 50 2.54 14.71 -1.67
CA TYR A 50 3.25 15.58 -0.75
C TYR A 50 4.72 15.16 -0.71
N TRP A 51 5.64 16.06 -1.06
CA TRP A 51 7.08 15.81 -1.05
C TRP A 51 7.49 14.52 -1.77
N PHE A 52 7.03 14.35 -3.02
CA PHE A 52 7.29 13.15 -3.83
C PHE A 52 6.83 11.83 -3.18
N SER A 53 5.93 11.89 -2.21
CA SER A 53 5.40 10.73 -1.49
C SER A 53 3.93 10.91 -1.12
N MET A 54 3.41 9.93 -0.41
CA MET A 54 2.09 9.99 0.20
C MET A 54 2.08 10.91 1.45
N PRO A 55 0.92 11.47 1.82
CA PRO A 55 0.77 12.19 3.09
C PRO A 55 1.13 11.32 4.29
N ALA A 56 1.65 11.94 5.35
CA ALA A 56 2.11 11.24 6.56
C ALA A 56 1.05 10.34 7.19
N ILE A 57 -0.24 10.71 7.11
CA ILE A 57 -1.35 9.88 7.60
C ILE A 57 -1.45 8.57 6.84
N LEU A 58 -1.31 8.59 5.51
CA LEU A 58 -1.36 7.37 4.69
C LEU A 58 -0.10 6.53 4.91
N LYS A 59 1.07 7.17 5.08
CA LYS A 59 2.30 6.47 5.45
C LYS A 59 2.16 5.76 6.81
N GLY A 60 1.61 6.44 7.81
CA GLY A 60 1.33 5.86 9.13
C GLY A 60 0.30 4.74 9.08
N TRP A 61 -0.71 4.84 8.20
CA TRP A 61 -1.65 3.73 7.95
C TRP A 61 -0.91 2.51 7.39
N MET A 62 -0.06 2.69 6.37
CA MET A 62 0.73 1.57 5.81
C MET A 62 1.64 0.94 6.87
N ASP A 63 2.34 1.76 7.67
CA ASP A 63 3.27 1.27 8.69
C ASP A 63 2.61 0.48 9.82
N ARG A 64 1.35 0.82 10.17
CA ARG A 64 0.62 0.16 11.26
C ARG A 64 -0.26 -1.00 10.80
N VAL A 65 -0.80 -0.95 9.59
CA VAL A 65 -1.75 -1.97 9.07
C VAL A 65 -1.02 -3.12 8.40
N LEU A 66 0.05 -2.83 7.64
CA LEU A 66 0.81 -3.82 6.86
C LEU A 66 1.90 -4.50 7.70
N VAL A 67 1.49 -5.09 8.82
CA VAL A 67 2.37 -5.76 9.78
C VAL A 67 2.90 -7.09 9.22
N GLN A 68 4.09 -7.48 9.66
CA GLN A 68 4.63 -8.82 9.41
C GLN A 68 3.67 -9.91 9.89
N GLY A 69 3.52 -10.99 9.11
CA GLY A 69 2.56 -12.06 9.34
C GLY A 69 1.20 -11.81 8.68
N PHE A 70 0.81 -10.54 8.51
CA PHE A 70 -0.39 -10.17 7.75
C PHE A 70 -0.05 -9.87 6.27
N ALA A 71 0.75 -8.83 6.03
CA ALA A 71 0.99 -8.31 4.69
C ALA A 71 2.27 -8.84 4.05
N HIS A 72 3.26 -9.21 4.87
CA HIS A 72 4.54 -9.74 4.38
C HIS A 72 5.13 -10.72 5.41
N ASP A 73 5.99 -11.62 4.92
CA ASP A 73 6.75 -12.53 5.78
C ASP A 73 8.16 -12.70 5.21
N PHE A 74 9.16 -12.70 6.09
CA PHE A 74 10.57 -12.64 5.69
C PHE A 74 11.06 -13.87 4.92
N PRO A 75 10.67 -15.12 5.24
CA PRO A 75 11.07 -16.28 4.42
C PRO A 75 10.62 -16.12 2.96
N LYS A 76 9.40 -15.60 2.75
CA LYS A 76 8.79 -15.46 1.41
C LYS A 76 9.30 -14.25 0.62
N CYS A 77 9.79 -13.20 1.28
CA CYS A 77 10.29 -12.03 0.57
C CYS A 77 11.70 -12.23 -0.03
N PHE A 78 12.44 -13.24 0.42
CA PHE A 78 13.74 -13.62 -0.16
C PHE A 78 13.66 -14.76 -1.18
N ASP A 79 12.56 -15.53 -1.22
CA ASP A 79 12.36 -16.64 -2.17
C ASP A 79 12.37 -16.18 -3.64
N SER A 80 12.02 -14.92 -3.92
CA SER A 80 12.10 -14.35 -5.28
C SER A 80 13.46 -13.75 -5.64
N GLY A 81 14.47 -13.84 -4.77
CA GLY A 81 15.85 -13.35 -5.03
C GLY A 81 16.01 -11.83 -5.19
N LEU A 82 14.91 -11.08 -5.25
CA LEU A 82 14.86 -9.63 -5.41
C LEU A 82 14.01 -9.00 -4.31
N LEU A 83 14.50 -7.91 -3.72
CA LEU A 83 13.67 -7.01 -2.93
C LEU A 83 12.60 -6.44 -3.85
N LYS A 84 11.35 -6.81 -3.61
CA LYS A 84 10.19 -6.29 -4.35
C LYS A 84 10.13 -4.76 -4.20
N HIS A 85 10.07 -4.05 -5.34
CA HIS A 85 10.10 -2.58 -5.35
C HIS A 85 8.84 -1.96 -4.72
N GLY A 86 9.01 -1.14 -3.68
CA GLY A 86 7.92 -0.39 -3.04
C GLY A 86 7.04 -1.22 -2.11
N ILE A 87 6.28 -0.52 -1.26
CA ILE A 87 5.49 -1.13 -0.18
C ILE A 87 4.46 -2.14 -0.70
N LEU A 88 3.76 -1.80 -1.79
CA LEU A 88 2.67 -2.61 -2.32
C LEU A 88 3.17 -3.92 -2.94
N HIS A 89 4.17 -3.84 -3.81
CA HIS A 89 4.73 -5.05 -4.42
C HIS A 89 5.39 -5.94 -3.36
N PHE A 90 6.06 -5.35 -2.37
CA PHE A 90 6.63 -6.08 -1.23
C PHE A 90 5.60 -6.89 -0.47
N CYS A 91 4.40 -6.33 -0.23
CA CYS A 91 3.29 -7.04 0.40
C CYS A 91 2.57 -8.03 -0.54
N GLY A 92 3.09 -8.25 -1.76
CA GLY A 92 2.54 -9.21 -2.72
C GLY A 92 1.41 -8.68 -3.59
N PHE A 93 1.07 -7.39 -3.53
CA PHE A 93 0.07 -6.81 -4.42
C PHE A 93 0.57 -6.78 -5.87
N SER A 94 -0.33 -7.11 -6.80
CA SER A 94 -0.15 -6.78 -8.22
C SER A 94 -0.47 -5.30 -8.43
N VAL A 95 0.55 -4.50 -8.74
CA VAL A 95 0.41 -3.05 -8.88
C VAL A 95 -0.05 -2.72 -10.30
N LEU A 96 -1.15 -1.99 -10.45
CA LEU A 96 -1.60 -1.46 -11.75
C LEU A 96 -0.93 -0.12 -12.06
N SER A 97 -1.05 0.36 -13.31
CA SER A 97 -0.48 1.65 -13.70
C SER A 97 -1.06 2.79 -12.85
N PRO A 98 -0.27 3.74 -12.34
CA PRO A 98 -0.83 4.81 -11.50
C PRO A 98 -1.73 5.75 -12.31
N GLN A 99 -2.87 6.15 -11.75
CA GLN A 99 -3.67 7.26 -12.29
C GLN A 99 -3.11 8.57 -11.74
N ILE A 100 -2.57 9.44 -12.60
CA ILE A 100 -1.96 10.70 -12.17
C ILE A 100 -2.74 11.89 -12.75
N CYS A 101 -3.26 12.73 -11.86
CA CYS A 101 -3.93 13.99 -12.22
C CYS A 101 -3.00 15.16 -11.88
N PHE A 102 -2.28 15.67 -12.88
CA PHE A 102 -1.35 16.77 -12.69
C PHE A 102 -2.07 18.12 -12.55
N ALA A 103 -1.60 18.94 -11.60
CA ALA A 103 -1.97 20.34 -11.45
C ALA A 103 -3.50 20.60 -11.43
N SER A 104 -4.27 19.74 -10.75
CA SER A 104 -5.75 19.78 -10.68
C SER A 104 -6.32 21.15 -10.24
N GLU A 105 -5.56 21.90 -9.44
CA GLU A 105 -5.93 23.23 -8.95
C GLU A 105 -5.76 24.33 -10.01
N TYR A 106 -4.83 24.17 -10.96
CA TYR A 106 -4.48 25.17 -11.97
C TYR A 106 -5.16 24.95 -13.33
N VAL A 107 -5.85 23.82 -13.50
CA VAL A 107 -6.58 23.49 -14.73
C VAL A 107 -8.02 24.02 -14.70
N THR A 108 -8.60 24.25 -15.87
CA THR A 108 -9.99 24.71 -16.01
C THR A 108 -10.98 23.65 -15.50
N GLU A 109 -12.22 24.07 -15.22
CA GLU A 109 -13.25 23.15 -14.75
C GLU A 109 -13.58 22.07 -15.78
N GLU A 110 -13.57 22.42 -17.07
CA GLU A 110 -13.75 21.47 -18.17
C GLU A 110 -12.66 20.39 -18.13
N LYS A 111 -11.40 20.80 -17.94
CA LYS A 111 -10.29 19.85 -17.89
C LYS A 111 -10.32 18.96 -16.66
N ARG A 112 -10.76 19.48 -15.51
CA ARG A 112 -11.02 18.67 -14.30
C ARG A 112 -12.10 17.61 -14.56
N LYS A 113 -13.19 17.99 -15.23
CA LYS A 113 -14.26 17.05 -15.60
C LYS A 113 -13.74 15.97 -16.54
N GLU A 114 -12.91 16.31 -17.52
CA GLU A 114 -12.26 15.33 -18.39
C GLU A 114 -11.39 14.33 -17.61
N MET A 115 -10.60 14.80 -16.64
CA MET A 115 -9.78 13.93 -15.78
C MET A 115 -10.66 12.94 -14.99
N LEU A 116 -11.79 13.41 -14.44
CA LEU A 116 -12.75 12.56 -13.74
C LEU A 116 -13.41 11.54 -14.68
N ILE A 117 -13.82 11.96 -15.87
CA ILE A 117 -14.42 11.07 -16.88
C ILE A 117 -13.41 10.00 -17.31
N SER A 118 -12.14 10.38 -17.51
CA SER A 118 -11.06 9.46 -17.84
C SER A 118 -10.88 8.41 -16.73
N TRP A 119 -10.90 8.84 -15.46
CA TRP A 119 -10.82 7.92 -14.32
C TRP A 119 -11.99 6.94 -14.26
N VAL A 120 -13.22 7.44 -14.41
CA VAL A 120 -14.43 6.60 -14.44
C VAL A 120 -14.37 5.59 -15.58
N LYS A 121 -13.95 6.01 -16.78
CA LYS A 121 -13.80 5.14 -17.93
C LYS A 121 -12.78 4.03 -17.68
N ARG A 122 -11.66 4.36 -17.03
CA ARG A 122 -10.64 3.37 -16.66
C ARG A 122 -11.16 2.36 -15.64
N LEU A 123 -11.90 2.81 -14.63
CA LEU A 123 -12.49 1.94 -13.61
C LEU A 123 -13.45 0.90 -14.19
N GLN A 124 -14.09 1.17 -15.33
CA GLN A 124 -14.98 0.22 -16.00
C GLN A 124 -14.23 -1.02 -16.52
N THR A 125 -12.95 -0.90 -16.87
CA THR A 125 -12.14 -1.98 -17.44
C THR A 125 -10.91 -2.33 -16.57
N ILE A 126 -10.92 -1.92 -15.30
CA ILE A 126 -9.73 -2.03 -14.43
C ILE A 126 -9.29 -3.49 -14.18
N TRP A 127 -10.25 -4.41 -14.17
CA TRP A 127 -10.00 -5.84 -13.95
C TRP A 127 -9.35 -6.55 -15.14
N GLU A 128 -9.39 -5.91 -16.32
CA GLU A 128 -8.76 -6.43 -17.55
C GLU A 128 -7.34 -5.89 -17.72
N GLU A 129 -6.94 -4.90 -16.91
CA GLU A 129 -5.64 -4.26 -17.00
C GLU A 129 -4.53 -5.20 -16.50
N LYS A 130 -3.44 -5.28 -17.27
CA LYS A 130 -2.26 -6.04 -16.85
C LYS A 130 -1.46 -5.24 -15.81
N PRO A 131 -1.05 -5.86 -14.70
CA PRO A 131 -0.16 -5.23 -13.73
C PRO A 131 1.15 -4.77 -14.36
N ILE A 132 1.71 -3.68 -13.82
CA ILE A 132 3.04 -3.22 -14.20
C ILE A 132 4.11 -4.23 -13.73
N GLN A 133 5.22 -4.26 -14.44
CA GLN A 133 6.38 -5.01 -13.99
C GLN A 133 7.12 -4.15 -12.96
N CYS A 134 7.04 -4.51 -11.68
CA CYS A 134 7.72 -3.78 -10.59
C CYS A 134 9.23 -4.10 -10.55
N VAL A 135 9.91 -3.88 -11.67
CA VAL A 135 11.34 -4.11 -11.91
C VAL A 135 12.04 -2.79 -12.22
N PRO A 136 13.34 -2.63 -11.90
CA PRO A 136 14.06 -1.38 -12.11
C PRO A 136 13.93 -0.81 -13.53
N GLU A 137 13.92 -1.66 -14.55
CA GLU A 137 13.82 -1.29 -15.98
C GLU A 137 12.52 -0.54 -16.28
N TRP A 138 11.41 -0.88 -15.61
CA TRP A 138 10.15 -0.18 -15.77
C TRP A 138 10.18 1.23 -15.15
N TYR A 139 10.89 1.40 -14.03
CA TYR A 139 10.95 2.67 -13.30
C TYR A 139 12.00 3.64 -13.86
N PHE A 140 13.14 3.10 -14.31
CA PHE A 140 14.31 3.89 -14.67
C PHE A 140 14.64 3.82 -16.17
N GLY A 141 14.00 2.94 -16.93
CA GLY A 141 14.33 2.65 -18.32
C GLY A 141 15.59 1.79 -18.47
N ASP A 142 16.01 1.57 -19.72
CA ASP A 142 17.31 0.98 -20.02
C ASP A 142 18.39 2.03 -19.72
N ILE A 143 19.18 1.80 -18.66
CA ILE A 143 20.35 2.61 -18.29
C ILE A 143 21.58 2.10 -19.02
#